data_AF-A0A2W5Y0A9-F1
#
_entry.id   AF-A0A2W5Y0A9-F1
#
_cell.length_a   1.000
_cell.length_b   1.000
_cell.length_c   1.000
_cell.angle_alpha   90.00
_cell.angle_beta   90.00
_cell.angle_gamma   90.00
#
_symmetry.space_group_name_H-M   'P 1'
#
loop_
_entity.id
_entity.type
_entity.pdbx_description
1 polymer ?
#
loop_
_entity_poly.entity_id
_entity_poly.type
_entity_poly.pdbx_seq_one_letter_code
_entity_poly.pdbx_strand_id
1 'polypeptide(L)' 'MTIAPNGDVLTVNGLDGNIIETTPSGHQAAMFAIDTNNTNGGGDLFGLVIAPSHRGVLFVDDFDNTLRLFH' A
#
# COMPACT_ATOMS: atom_id res chain seq x y z
N MET A 1 6.24 1.79 -3.85
CA MET A 1 5.35 2.75 -4.54
C MET A 1 4.87 2.16 -5.84
N THR A 2 3.67 2.51 -6.30
CA THR A 2 3.14 2.14 -7.63
C THR A 2 2.15 3.21 -8.11
N ILE A 3 1.64 3.09 -9.33
CA ILE A 3 0.62 3.98 -9.90
C ILE A 3 -0.73 3.26 -9.89
N ALA A 4 -1.74 3.89 -9.30
CA ALA A 4 -3.11 3.41 -9.31
C ALA A 4 -3.75 3.55 -10.70
N PRO A 5 -4.80 2.78 -11.03
CA PRO A 5 -5.47 2.86 -12.34
C PRO A 5 -6.03 4.24 -12.69
N ASN A 6 -6.33 5.07 -11.71
CA ASN A 6 -6.78 6.46 -11.86
C ASN A 6 -5.63 7.45 -12.12
N GLY A 7 -4.37 7.02 -12.08
CA GLY A 7 -3.18 7.85 -12.28
C GLY A 7 -2.59 8.44 -11.00
N ASP A 8 -3.19 8.19 -9.84
CA ASP A 8 -2.64 8.62 -8.55
C ASP A 8 -1.47 7.73 -8.12
N VAL A 9 -0.66 8.23 -7.18
CA VAL A 9 0.50 7.52 -6.64
C VAL A 9 0.12 6.82 -5.35
N LEU A 10 0.42 5.52 -5.28
CA LEU A 10 0.29 4.73 -4.05
C LEU A 10 1.64 4.57 -3.37
N THR A 11 1.73 4.94 -2.11
CA THR A 11 2.91 4.79 -1.27
C THR A 11 2.58 4.08 0.04
N VAL A 12 3.58 3.38 0.58
CA VAL A 12 3.59 2.71 1.89
C VAL A 12 4.92 3.03 2.58
N ASN A 13 5.23 2.38 3.70
CA ASN A 13 6.42 2.62 4.53
C ASN A 13 6.40 3.93 5.32
N GLY A 14 5.21 4.35 5.77
CA GLY A 14 5.02 5.46 6.70
C GLY A 14 5.29 5.12 8.17
N LEU A 15 5.73 3.89 8.48
CA LEU A 15 5.84 3.33 9.84
C LEU A 15 4.50 3.18 10.57
N ASP A 16 3.40 3.10 9.83
CA ASP A 16 2.03 3.12 10.36
C ASP A 16 1.09 2.06 9.76
N GLY A 17 1.59 1.18 8.88
CA GLY A 17 0.80 0.10 8.26
C GLY A 17 -0.19 0.59 7.19
N ASN A 18 -0.09 1.87 6.79
CA ASN A 18 -1.02 2.47 5.85
C ASN A 18 -0.48 2.51 4.42
N ILE A 19 -1.41 2.36 3.47
CA ILE A 19 -1.25 2.82 2.10
C ILE A 19 -1.85 4.22 1.97
N ILE A 20 -1.10 5.13 1.34
CA ILE A 20 -1.52 6.50 1.07
C ILE A 20 -1.68 6.65 -0.44
N GLU A 21 -2.79 7.22 -0.86
CA GLU A 21 -3.03 7.65 -2.23
C GLU A 21 -2.79 9.16 -2.33
N THR A 22 -1.89 9.56 -3.23
CA THR A 22 -1.51 10.95 -3.44
C THR A 22 -1.73 11.30 -4.91
N THR A 23 -2.45 12.38 -5.18
CA THR A 23 -2.65 12.88 -6.54
C THR A 23 -1.32 13.29 -7.18
N PRO A 24 -1.20 13.36 -8.51
CA PRO A 24 0.01 13.88 -9.16
C PRO A 24 0.39 15.31 -8.77
N SER A 25 -0.56 16.10 -8.26
CA SER A 25 -0.33 17.44 -7.73
C SER A 25 0.13 17.49 -6.26
N GLY A 26 0.27 16.33 -5.60
CA GLY A 26 0.77 16.20 -4.24
C GLY A 26 -0.31 16.25 -3.15
N HIS A 27 -1.59 16.14 -3.49
CA HIS A 27 -2.67 16.10 -2.50
C HIS A 27 -2.93 14.67 -2.03
N GLN A 28 -2.95 14.43 -0.72
CA GLN A 28 -3.34 13.13 -0.16
C GLN A 28 -4.85 12.91 -0.37
N ALA A 29 -5.21 12.04 -1.31
CA ALA A 29 -6.59 11.75 -1.67
C ALA A 29 -7.24 10.74 -0.70
N ALA A 30 -6.48 9.73 -0.25
CA ALA A 30 -6.98 8.67 0.61
C ALA A 30 -5.88 8.04 1.48
N MET A 31 -6.32 7.30 2.51
CA MET A 31 -5.49 6.56 3.45
C MET A 31 -6.24 5.32 3.91
N PHE A 32 -5.61 4.16 3.82
CA PHE A 32 -6.17 2.88 4.29
C PHE A 32 -5.12 2.09 5.05
N ALA A 33 -5.53 1.47 6.16
CA ALA A 33 -4.69 0.48 6.85
C ALA A 33 -4.73 -0.83 6.05
N ILE A 34 -3.57 -1.31 5.60
CA ILE A 34 -3.44 -2.55 4.82
C ILE A 34 -2.61 -3.62 5.53
N ASP A 35 -1.83 -3.21 6.53
CA ASP A 35 -1.25 -4.09 7.52
C ASP A 35 -1.77 -3.69 8.91
N THR A 36 -2.67 -4.52 9.44
CA THR A 36 -3.29 -4.35 10.76
C THR A 36 -2.75 -5.33 11.79
N ASN A 37 -1.88 -6.26 11.38
CA ASN A 37 -1.36 -7.30 12.26
C ASN A 37 -0.09 -6.86 12.97
N ASN A 38 0.55 -5.80 12.47
CA ASN A 38 1.70 -5.17 13.07
C ASN A 38 1.32 -4.39 14.35
N THR A 39 1.78 -4.90 15.51
CA THR A 39 1.71 -4.21 16.80
C THR A 39 2.95 -3.38 17.14
N ASN A 40 4.01 -3.41 16.32
CA ASN A 40 5.37 -2.94 16.65
C ASN A 40 6.02 -1.91 15.68
N GLY A 41 5.27 -1.28 14.79
CA GLY A 41 5.75 -0.16 13.94
C GLY A 41 5.87 -0.54 12.47
N GLY A 42 5.20 0.24 11.61
CA GLY A 42 4.81 -0.08 10.22
C GLY A 42 5.92 -0.11 9.17
N GLY A 43 6.94 -0.92 9.41
CA GLY A 43 8.02 -1.20 8.47
C GLY A 43 7.81 -2.44 7.59
N ASP A 44 6.67 -3.13 7.71
CA ASP A 44 6.49 -4.45 7.09
C ASP A 44 5.99 -4.39 5.63
N LEU A 45 5.77 -3.20 5.07
CA LEU A 45 5.15 -3.03 3.74
C LEU A 45 6.20 -2.76 2.65
N PHE A 46 6.80 -3.81 2.08
CA PHE A 46 7.72 -3.63 0.95
C PHE A 46 7.10 -3.97 -0.40
N GLY A 47 7.33 -3.12 -1.39
CA GLY A 47 6.87 -3.35 -2.76
C GLY A 47 5.34 -3.25 -2.93
N LEU A 48 4.92 -2.59 -4.00
CA LEU A 48 3.51 -2.50 -4.39
C LEU A 48 3.40 -2.81 -5.88
N VAL A 49 2.38 -3.56 -6.25
CA VAL A 49 1.97 -3.70 -7.65
C VAL A 49 0.46 -3.79 -7.75
N ILE A 50 -0.10 -3.22 -8.81
CA ILE A 50 -1.52 -3.38 -9.11
C ILE A 50 -1.77 -4.85 -9.47
N ALA A 51 -2.77 -5.46 -8.82
CA ALA A 51 -3.14 -6.84 -9.08
C ALA A 51 -3.64 -6.99 -10.54
N PRO A 52 -3.51 -8.19 -11.15
CA PRO A 52 -4.03 -8.45 -12.49
C PRO A 52 -5.49 -8.01 -12.63
N SER A 53 -5.85 -7.48 -13.81
CA SER A 53 -7.17 -6.91 -14.10
C SER A 53 -7.55 -5.69 -13.24
N HIS A 54 -6.59 -5.04 -12.59
CA HIS A 54 -6.78 -3.83 -11.76
C HIS A 54 -7.70 -4.03 -10.56
N ARG A 55 -7.73 -5.25 -10.00
CA ARG A 55 -8.60 -5.60 -8.86
C ARG A 55 -7.82 -5.65 -7.57
N GLY A 56 -7.41 -4.48 -7.10
CA GLY A 56 -6.69 -4.32 -5.84
C GLY A 56 -5.18 -4.16 -6.00
N VAL A 57 -4.49 -4.21 -4.88
CA VAL A 57 -3.06 -3.98 -4.73
C VAL A 57 -2.43 -5.20 -4.08
N LEU A 58 -1.42 -5.77 -4.74
CA LEU A 58 -0.55 -6.77 -4.14
C LEU A 58 0.61 -6.05 -3.44
N PHE A 59 0.91 -6.50 -2.22
CA PHE A 59 1.99 -5.96 -1.40
C PHE A 59 2.71 -7.10 -0.69
N VAL A 60 4.01 -6.94 -0.44
CA VAL A 60 4.73 -7.85 0.44
C VAL A 60 4.49 -7.39 1.88
N ASP A 61 4.10 -8.34 2.71
CA ASP A 61 4.04 -8.22 4.16
C ASP A 61 5.27 -8.94 4.73
N ASP A 62 6.24 -8.17 5.21
CA ASP A 62 7.53 -8.66 5.71
C ASP A 62 7.42 -9.24 7.13
N PHE A 63 6.35 -8.91 7.87
CA PHE A 63 6.13 -9.43 9.22
C PHE A 63 6.12 -10.96 9.24
N ASP A 64 5.40 -11.56 8.29
CA ASP A 64 5.30 -13.01 8.10
C ASP A 64 5.87 -13.49 6.76
N ASN A 65 6.54 -12.60 6.02
CA ASN A 65 7.13 -12.88 4.70
C ASN A 65 6.12 -13.43 3.69
N THR A 66 4.94 -12.80 3.60
CA THR A 66 3.86 -13.21 2.69
C THR A 66 3.58 -12.18 1.61
N LEU A 67 2.95 -12.64 0.51
CA LEU A 67 2.33 -11.76 -0.47
C LEU A 67 0.84 -11.65 -0.15
N ARG A 68 0.33 -10.43 0.02
CA ARG A 68 -1.07 -10.17 0.38
C ARG A 68 -1.77 -9.29 -0.65
N LEU A 69 -3.10 -9.35 -0.64
CA LEU A 69 -3.99 -8.60 -1.55
C LEU A 69 -4.91 -7.68 -0.75
N PHE A 70 -4.89 -6.39 -1.07
CA PHE A 70 -5.85 -5.39 -0.61
C PHE A 70 -6.83 -5.05 -1.74
N HIS A 71 -8.15 -5.12 -1.52
CA HIS A 71 -9.20 -4.90 -2.53
C HIS A 71 -10.51 -4.41 -1.93
#